data_AF-A0AAD7KDF4-F1
#
_entry.id   AF-A0AAD7KDF4-F1
#
_cell.length_a   1.000
_cell.length_b   1.000
_cell.length_c   1.000
_cell.angle_alpha   90.00
_cell.angle_beta   90.00
_cell.angle_gamma   90.00
#
_symmetry.space_group_name_H-M   'P 1'
#
loop_
_entity.id
_entity.type
_entity.pdbx_description
1 polymer ?
#
loop_
_entity_poly.entity_id
_entity_poly.type
_entity_poly.pdbx_seq_one_letter_code
_entity_poly.pdbx_strand_id
1 'polypeptide(L)'
;MSSWGQEHFRQGKVKYKNDKSHWESRCKACIARRVRELRDADEAEVIAGLREYMRSPTELDTQAEEDVPPVSGKLERWLSHLSRCDSVPPELQALTKAASKKENANGPGIRLSRVQDAARAATILPSPHPRLTLNGPGPSRHHAPPSSILNARMTLDVPHAICEPQASSLSKNSGSSGAFWARSGFTCPPGRNWNEVHRHGETRYGAV
;
A
#
# COMPACT_ATOMS: atom_id res chain seq x y z
N MET A 1 -21.15 -12.98 -4.45
CA MET A 1 -20.46 -11.72 -4.86
C MET A 1 -20.57 -11.59 -6.35
N SER A 2 -20.73 -10.37 -6.87
CA SER A 2 -20.61 -10.14 -8.32
C SER A 2 -19.18 -10.42 -8.77
N SER A 3 -19.01 -10.95 -9.98
CA SER A 3 -17.70 -11.23 -10.60
C SER A 3 -16.77 -10.01 -10.54
N TRP A 4 -17.33 -8.82 -10.74
CA TRP A 4 -16.62 -7.54 -10.68
C TRP A 4 -16.03 -7.22 -9.29
N GLY A 5 -16.77 -7.51 -8.21
CA GLY A 5 -16.26 -7.26 -6.86
C GLY A 5 -15.05 -8.14 -6.52
N GLN A 6 -15.05 -9.38 -7.00
CA GLN A 6 -13.94 -10.32 -6.82
C GLN A 6 -12.69 -9.92 -7.62
N GLU A 7 -12.84 -9.14 -8.69
CA GLU A 7 -11.72 -8.67 -9.51
C GLU A 7 -10.90 -7.61 -8.77
N HIS A 8 -11.55 -6.66 -8.08
CA HIS A 8 -10.88 -5.52 -7.45
C HIS A 8 -10.73 -5.62 -5.92
N PHE A 9 -11.47 -6.52 -5.27
CA PHE A 9 -11.42 -6.71 -3.82
C PHE A 9 -11.03 -8.14 -3.44
N ARG A 10 -10.20 -8.28 -2.40
CA ARG A 10 -9.89 -9.54 -1.73
C ARG A 10 -10.87 -9.70 -0.56
N GLN A 11 -11.61 -10.80 -0.52
CA GLN A 11 -12.58 -11.07 0.54
C GLN A 11 -11.88 -11.67 1.75
N GLY A 12 -12.12 -11.11 2.93
CA GLY A 12 -11.61 -11.62 4.20
C GLY A 12 -12.42 -12.80 4.74
N LYS A 13 -11.91 -13.42 5.81
CA LYS A 13 -12.55 -14.53 6.53
C LYS A 13 -13.43 -14.08 7.70
N VAL A 14 -13.53 -12.78 7.95
CA VAL A 14 -14.28 -12.20 9.06
C VAL A 14 -15.47 -11.42 8.50
N LYS A 15 -16.60 -11.44 9.22
CA LYS A 15 -17.77 -10.62 8.88
C LYS A 15 -17.54 -9.19 9.33
N TYR A 16 -17.98 -8.22 8.51
CA TYR A 16 -17.70 -6.81 8.74
C TYR A 16 -18.49 -6.26 9.95
N LYS A 17 -17.79 -6.00 11.06
CA LYS A 17 -18.34 -5.41 12.29
C LYS A 17 -19.63 -6.12 12.76
N ASN A 18 -20.65 -5.36 13.16
CA ASN A 18 -21.96 -5.85 13.61
C ASN A 18 -22.86 -6.33 12.45
N ASP A 19 -22.50 -5.99 11.20
CA ASP A 19 -23.25 -6.39 10.02
C ASP A 19 -22.89 -7.86 9.67
N LYS A 20 -23.66 -8.81 10.22
CA LYS A 20 -23.50 -10.24 9.93
C LYS A 20 -23.82 -10.64 8.48
N SER A 21 -24.21 -9.69 7.64
CA SER A 21 -24.62 -9.87 6.24
C SER A 21 -23.48 -9.82 5.24
N HIS A 22 -22.35 -9.18 5.57
CA HIS A 22 -21.26 -8.97 4.61
C HIS A 22 -19.92 -9.36 5.20
N TRP A 23 -19.07 -9.92 4.35
CA TRP A 23 -17.68 -10.20 4.69
C TRP A 23 -16.85 -8.93 4.59
N GLU A 24 -15.78 -8.85 5.37
CA GLU A 24 -14.74 -7.84 5.17
C GLU A 24 -14.15 -7.99 3.78
N SER A 25 -13.79 -6.86 3.18
CA SER A 25 -13.18 -6.85 1.87
C SER A 25 -12.12 -5.76 1.82
N ARG A 26 -10.98 -6.05 1.19
CA ARG A 26 -9.85 -5.13 1.07
C ARG A 26 -9.59 -4.85 -0.39
N CYS A 27 -9.30 -3.60 -0.73
CA CYS A 27 -8.97 -3.24 -2.10
C CYS A 27 -7.62 -3.84 -2.49
N LYS A 28 -7.58 -4.59 -3.60
CA LYS A 28 -6.33 -5.23 -4.07
C LYS A 28 -5.27 -4.21 -4.44
N ALA A 29 -5.65 -3.06 -4.97
CA ALA A 29 -4.71 -1.99 -5.31
C ALA A 29 -4.08 -1.35 -4.06
N CYS A 30 -4.85 -1.20 -2.96
CA CYS A 30 -4.30 -0.75 -1.68
C CYS A 30 -3.31 -1.77 -1.11
N ILE A 31 -3.64 -3.06 -1.15
CA ILE A 31 -2.73 -4.14 -0.71
C ILE A 31 -1.44 -4.09 -1.53
N ALA A 32 -1.54 -4.06 -2.86
CA ALA A 32 -0.36 -4.01 -3.73
C ALA A 32 0.51 -2.76 -3.51
N ARG A 33 -0.09 -1.60 -3.22
CA ARG A 33 0.66 -0.41 -2.81
C ARG A 33 1.38 -0.65 -1.49
N ARG A 34 0.69 -1.18 -0.49
CA ARG A 34 1.26 -1.43 0.83
C ARG A 34 2.40 -2.46 0.81
N VAL A 35 2.28 -3.51 0.00
CA VAL A 35 3.35 -4.49 -0.22
C VAL A 35 4.61 -3.82 -0.78
N ARG A 36 4.46 -2.90 -1.75
CA ARG A 36 5.60 -2.14 -2.28
C ARG A 36 6.26 -1.28 -1.20
N GLU A 37 5.47 -0.52 -0.44
CA GLU A 37 5.98 0.29 0.68
C GLU A 37 6.75 -0.56 1.71
N LEU A 38 6.21 -1.72 2.09
CA LEU A 38 6.86 -2.64 3.03
C LEU A 38 8.16 -3.22 2.48
N ARG A 39 8.20 -3.50 1.16
CA ARG A 39 9.39 -3.99 0.48
C ARG A 39 10.48 -2.92 0.40
N ASP A 40 10.12 -1.70 0.00
CA ASP A 40 11.04 -0.58 -0.09
C ASP A 40 11.64 -0.25 1.29
N ALA A 41 10.82 -0.34 2.35
CA ALA A 41 11.29 -0.19 3.73
C ALA A 41 12.24 -1.32 4.17
N ASP A 42 11.92 -2.58 3.85
CA ASP A 42 12.81 -3.72 4.14
C ASP A 42 14.15 -3.59 3.41
N GLU A 43 14.13 -3.18 2.15
CA GLU A 43 15.34 -2.96 1.35
C GLU A 43 16.21 -1.85 1.97
N ALA A 44 15.60 -0.74 2.37
CA ALA A 44 16.32 0.34 3.06
C ALA A 44 16.93 -0.10 4.40
N GLU A 45 16.21 -0.91 5.19
CA GLU A 45 16.71 -1.44 6.47
C GLU A 45 17.86 -2.44 6.29
N VAL A 46 17.81 -3.28 5.24
CA VAL A 46 18.89 -4.22 4.90
C VAL A 46 20.14 -3.46 4.46
N ILE A 47 20.00 -2.44 3.61
CA ILE A 47 21.11 -1.59 3.18
C ILE A 47 21.74 -0.85 4.37
N ALA A 48 20.92 -0.43 5.34
CA ALA A 48 21.39 0.23 6.56
C ALA A 48 22.02 -0.72 7.59
N GLY A 49 21.98 -2.05 7.37
CA GLY A 49 22.46 -3.05 8.33
C GLY A 49 21.59 -3.17 9.58
N LEU A 50 20.36 -2.63 9.55
CA LEU A 50 19.39 -2.74 10.65
C LEU A 50 18.62 -4.07 10.61
N ARG A 51 18.54 -4.68 9.42
CA ARG A 51 17.87 -5.95 9.20
C ARG A 51 18.79 -6.91 8.43
N GLU A 52 18.79 -8.17 8.83
CA GLU A 52 19.63 -9.21 8.22
C GLU A 52 19.07 -9.72 6.88
N TYR A 53 17.75 -9.80 6.74
CA TYR A 53 17.09 -10.35 5.55
C TYR A 53 15.80 -9.61 5.17
N MET A 54 15.43 -9.67 3.89
CA MET A 54 14.12 -9.20 3.42
C MET A 54 13.03 -10.24 3.72
N ARG A 55 11.85 -9.79 4.16
CA ARG A 55 10.70 -10.67 4.36
C ARG A 55 10.30 -11.37 3.07
N SER A 56 9.76 -12.57 3.20
CA SER A 56 9.22 -13.32 2.05
C SER A 56 7.98 -12.62 1.46
N PRO A 57 7.68 -12.81 0.17
CA PRO A 57 6.49 -12.21 -0.45
C PRO A 57 5.18 -12.54 0.29
N THR A 58 5.07 -13.75 0.86
CA THR A 58 3.90 -14.19 1.61
C THR A 58 3.73 -13.43 2.93
N GLU A 59 4.82 -13.15 3.63
CA GLU A 59 4.81 -12.36 4.86
C GLU A 59 4.44 -10.90 4.57
N LEU A 60 4.98 -10.33 3.49
CA LEU A 60 4.64 -8.98 3.05
C LEU A 60 3.16 -8.87 2.66
N ASP A 61 2.62 -9.84 1.92
CA ASP A 61 1.20 -9.88 1.54
C ASP A 61 0.30 -9.98 2.78
N THR A 62 0.66 -10.82 3.75
CA THR A 62 -0.10 -11.01 5.00
C THR A 62 -0.10 -9.73 5.82
N GLN A 63 1.07 -9.12 6.03
CA GLN A 63 1.19 -7.84 6.74
C GLN A 63 0.41 -6.73 6.02
N ALA A 64 0.48 -6.65 4.69
CA ALA A 64 -0.25 -5.66 3.92
C ALA A 64 -1.77 -5.84 4.02
N GLU A 65 -2.27 -7.06 4.10
CA GLU A 65 -3.69 -7.31 4.38
C GLU A 65 -4.10 -6.80 5.76
N GLU A 66 -3.28 -6.99 6.78
CA GLU A 66 -3.56 -6.53 8.14
C GLU A 66 -3.53 -5.00 8.25
N ASP A 67 -2.55 -4.37 7.59
CA ASP A 67 -2.36 -2.91 7.59
C ASP A 67 -3.46 -2.16 6.81
N VAL A 68 -4.01 -2.77 5.74
CA VAL A 68 -5.01 -2.11 4.89
C VAL A 68 -6.40 -2.19 5.55
N PRO A 69 -7.05 -1.05 5.82
CA PRO A 69 -8.35 -1.04 6.50
C PRO A 69 -9.42 -1.72 5.63
N PRO A 70 -10.27 -2.57 6.24
CA PRO A 70 -11.33 -3.25 5.50
C PRO A 70 -12.41 -2.25 5.06
N VAL A 71 -12.85 -2.42 3.81
CA VAL A 71 -14.05 -1.78 3.26
C VAL A 71 -15.22 -2.76 3.45
N SER A 72 -16.40 -2.27 3.82
CA SER A 72 -17.57 -3.14 3.95
C SER A 72 -17.97 -3.75 2.61
N GLY A 73 -18.44 -5.00 2.60
CA GLY A 73 -18.87 -5.70 1.38
C GLY A 73 -20.13 -5.18 0.65
N LYS A 74 -20.57 -3.94 0.90
CA LYS A 74 -21.65 -3.30 0.15
C LYS A 74 -21.09 -2.65 -1.12
N LEU A 75 -21.75 -2.89 -2.26
CA LEU A 75 -21.31 -2.43 -3.58
C LEU A 75 -21.11 -0.90 -3.64
N GLU A 76 -22.02 -0.11 -3.06
CA GLU A 76 -21.92 1.35 -3.01
C GLU A 76 -20.62 1.81 -2.32
N ARG A 77 -20.23 1.14 -1.23
CA ARG A 77 -18.98 1.44 -0.51
C ARG A 77 -17.76 1.04 -1.33
N TRP A 78 -17.82 -0.07 -2.06
CA TRP A 78 -16.77 -0.48 -2.99
C TRP A 78 -16.56 0.55 -4.11
N LEU A 79 -17.65 0.96 -4.76
CA LEU A 79 -17.61 1.97 -5.83
C LEU A 79 -17.11 3.32 -5.30
N SER A 80 -17.60 3.74 -4.13
CA SER A 80 -17.15 4.97 -3.46
C SER A 80 -15.65 4.92 -3.14
N HIS A 81 -15.15 3.81 -2.59
CA HIS A 81 -13.73 3.62 -2.33
C HIS A 81 -12.90 3.68 -3.63
N LEU A 82 -13.27 2.90 -4.65
CA LEU A 82 -12.53 2.87 -5.93
C LEU A 82 -12.51 4.23 -6.61
N SER A 83 -13.58 5.01 -6.51
CA SER A 83 -13.65 6.36 -7.10
C SER A 83 -12.68 7.37 -6.46
N ARG A 84 -12.21 7.09 -5.24
CA ARG A 84 -11.34 7.97 -4.43
C ARG A 84 -9.97 7.36 -4.14
N CYS A 85 -9.73 6.13 -4.54
CA CYS A 85 -8.52 5.40 -4.17
C CYS A 85 -7.36 5.78 -5.09
N ASP A 86 -6.33 6.40 -4.54
CA ASP A 86 -5.16 6.86 -5.32
C ASP A 86 -4.35 5.70 -5.94
N SER A 87 -4.46 4.50 -5.37
CA SER A 87 -3.80 3.31 -5.92
C SER A 87 -4.49 2.75 -7.16
N VAL A 88 -5.72 3.19 -7.46
CA VAL A 88 -6.52 2.70 -8.58
C VAL A 88 -6.26 3.55 -9.81
N PRO A 89 -6.06 2.96 -11.00
CA PRO A 89 -5.86 3.71 -12.24
C PRO A 89 -6.99 4.71 -12.51
N PRO A 90 -6.67 5.92 -13.01
CA PRO A 90 -7.65 6.99 -13.20
C PRO A 90 -8.79 6.58 -14.15
N GLU A 91 -8.55 5.68 -15.10
CA GLU A 91 -9.56 5.13 -16.01
C GLU A 91 -10.65 4.37 -15.23
N LEU A 92 -10.24 3.50 -14.29
CA LEU A 92 -11.17 2.75 -13.45
C LEU A 92 -11.88 3.67 -12.45
N GLN A 93 -11.20 4.71 -11.96
CA GLN A 93 -11.86 5.74 -11.14
C GLN A 93 -12.96 6.47 -11.93
N ALA A 94 -12.71 6.84 -13.19
CA ALA A 94 -13.70 7.51 -14.04
C ALA A 94 -14.91 6.61 -14.33
N LEU A 95 -14.67 5.33 -14.64
CA LEU A 95 -15.74 4.35 -14.86
C LEU A 95 -16.60 4.14 -13.61
N THR A 96 -16.00 4.05 -12.44
CA THR A 96 -16.72 3.88 -11.17
C THR A 96 -17.50 5.14 -10.78
N LYS A 97 -16.94 6.34 -10.99
CA LYS A 97 -17.67 7.63 -10.82
C LYS A 97 -18.91 7.70 -11.72
N ALA A 98 -18.78 7.28 -12.98
CA ALA A 98 -19.90 7.23 -13.91
C ALA A 98 -20.97 6.20 -13.51
N ALA A 99 -20.56 5.06 -12.95
CA ALA A 99 -21.48 4.04 -12.43
C ALA A 99 -22.26 4.53 -11.22
N SER A 100 -21.60 5.14 -10.23
CA SER A 100 -22.26 5.66 -9.01
C SER A 100 -23.27 6.77 -9.30
N LYS A 101 -23.03 7.60 -10.33
CA LYS A 101 -23.98 8.66 -10.71
C LYS A 101 -25.28 8.09 -11.30
N LYS A 102 -25.22 6.94 -11.96
CA LYS A 102 -26.40 6.31 -12.60
C LYS A 102 -27.35 5.65 -11.60
N GLU A 103 -26.84 5.10 -10.50
CA GLU A 103 -27.67 4.51 -9.44
C GLU A 103 -28.52 5.56 -8.70
N ASN A 104 -28.03 6.80 -8.58
CA ASN A 104 -28.81 7.88 -7.96
C ASN A 104 -29.88 8.47 -8.88
N ALA A 105 -29.73 8.34 -10.20
CA ALA A 105 -30.60 9.00 -11.18
C ALA A 105 -31.81 8.14 -11.61
N ASN A 106 -31.65 6.81 -11.66
CA ASN A 106 -32.76 5.90 -11.90
C ASN A 106 -32.84 4.99 -10.69
N GLY A 107 -33.96 5.03 -9.96
CA GLY A 107 -34.23 4.15 -8.81
C GLY A 107 -33.92 2.66 -9.09
N PRO A 108 -33.97 1.80 -8.05
CA PRO A 108 -33.16 0.58 -7.83
C PRO A 108 -33.20 -0.56 -8.88
N GLY A 109 -33.05 -0.26 -10.17
CA GLY A 109 -33.25 -1.20 -11.28
C GLY A 109 -32.23 -1.15 -12.41
N ILE A 110 -31.17 -0.33 -12.35
CA ILE A 110 -30.13 -0.35 -13.40
C ILE A 110 -29.24 -1.58 -13.22
N ARG A 111 -29.22 -2.42 -14.26
CA ARG A 111 -28.41 -3.64 -14.34
C ARG A 111 -26.91 -3.34 -14.41
N LEU A 112 -26.19 -3.86 -13.42
CA LEU A 112 -24.73 -3.87 -13.25
C LEU A 112 -23.94 -4.35 -14.49
N SER A 113 -24.59 -5.05 -15.43
CA SER A 113 -23.97 -5.65 -16.61
C SER A 113 -23.27 -4.64 -17.53
N ARG A 114 -23.84 -3.43 -17.74
CA ARG A 114 -23.24 -2.45 -18.66
C ARG A 114 -21.92 -1.83 -18.18
N VAL A 115 -21.70 -1.79 -16.86
CA VAL A 115 -20.44 -1.30 -16.28
C VAL A 115 -19.34 -2.35 -16.43
N GLN A 116 -19.72 -3.64 -16.35
CA GLN A 116 -18.80 -4.76 -16.50
C GLN A 116 -18.23 -4.83 -17.93
N ASP A 117 -19.07 -4.57 -18.95
CA ASP A 117 -18.62 -4.56 -20.34
C ASP A 117 -17.62 -3.43 -20.62
N ALA A 118 -17.84 -2.24 -20.05
CA ALA A 118 -16.93 -1.11 -20.20
C ALA A 118 -15.60 -1.31 -19.47
N ALA A 119 -15.62 -1.91 -18.28
CA ALA A 119 -14.40 -2.22 -17.52
C ALA A 119 -13.56 -3.30 -18.24
N ARG A 120 -14.20 -4.35 -18.77
CA ARG A 120 -13.49 -5.38 -19.56
C ARG A 120 -12.85 -4.81 -20.82
N ALA A 121 -13.51 -3.86 -21.49
CA ALA A 121 -12.93 -3.21 -22.66
C ALA A 121 -11.68 -2.37 -22.31
N ALA A 122 -11.64 -1.75 -21.12
CA ALA A 122 -10.50 -0.93 -20.68
C ALA A 122 -9.29 -1.76 -20.22
N THR A 123 -9.49 -2.98 -19.72
CA THR A 123 -8.38 -3.86 -19.28
C THR A 123 -7.63 -4.50 -20.45
N ILE A 124 -8.17 -4.45 -21.67
CA ILE A 124 -7.46 -4.88 -22.90
C ILE A 124 -6.66 -3.69 -23.46
N LEU A 125 -5.84 -3.06 -22.62
CA LEU A 125 -4.72 -2.28 -23.13
C LEU A 125 -3.58 -3.28 -23.41
N PRO A 126 -3.09 -3.38 -24.66
CA PRO A 126 -1.99 -4.28 -24.97
C PRO A 126 -0.78 -3.88 -24.14
N SER A 127 -0.39 -4.76 -23.22
CA SER A 127 0.84 -4.60 -22.45
C SER A 127 1.99 -4.36 -23.43
N PRO A 128 2.71 -3.23 -23.37
CA PRO A 128 3.90 -3.01 -24.16
C PRO A 128 5.03 -3.83 -23.55
N HIS A 129 4.95 -5.16 -23.66
CA HIS A 129 6.14 -5.97 -23.53
C HIS A 129 6.90 -5.82 -24.84
N PRO A 130 8.09 -5.19 -24.85
CA PRO A 130 9.00 -5.36 -25.96
C PRO A 130 9.23 -6.86 -26.09
N ARG A 131 8.71 -7.43 -27.17
CA ARG A 131 8.90 -8.82 -27.53
C ARG A 131 10.38 -8.96 -27.88
N LEU A 132 11.21 -9.22 -26.87
CA LEU A 132 12.58 -9.65 -27.06
C LEU A 132 12.51 -11.02 -27.74
N THR A 133 12.42 -11.02 -29.06
CA THR A 133 12.64 -12.19 -29.88
C THR A 133 14.12 -12.53 -29.77
N LEU A 134 14.46 -13.30 -28.73
CA LEU A 134 15.70 -14.05 -28.63
C LEU A 134 15.65 -15.19 -29.66
N ASN A 135 15.80 -14.83 -30.94
CA ASN A 135 16.20 -15.77 -31.98
C ASN A 135 17.73 -15.94 -31.85
N GLY A 136 18.15 -16.70 -30.84
CA GLY A 136 19.52 -17.17 -30.69
C GLY A 136 19.58 -18.66 -31.02
N PRO A 137 20.33 -19.10 -32.05
CA PRO A 137 20.46 -20.50 -32.39
C PRO A 137 21.30 -21.26 -31.36
N GLY A 138 20.73 -22.33 -30.82
CA GLY A 138 21.35 -23.66 -30.69
C GLY A 138 22.59 -23.87 -29.78
N PRO A 139 22.65 -25.00 -29.06
CA PRO A 139 23.72 -25.29 -28.09
C PRO A 139 25.00 -25.74 -28.80
N SER A 140 26.13 -25.12 -28.47
CA SER A 140 27.44 -25.66 -28.78
C SER A 140 28.07 -26.25 -27.53
N ARG A 141 28.49 -27.51 -27.68
CA ARG A 141 28.97 -28.39 -26.62
C ARG A 141 30.39 -28.00 -26.16
N HIS A 142 30.70 -28.43 -24.93
CA HIS A 142 32.03 -28.69 -24.37
C HIS A 142 33.01 -27.52 -24.27
N HIS A 143 33.39 -27.16 -23.04
CA HIS A 143 34.77 -27.27 -22.52
C HIS A 143 34.85 -26.65 -21.10
N ALA A 144 35.10 -27.47 -20.08
CA ALA A 144 35.95 -27.08 -18.94
C ALA A 144 37.41 -26.99 -19.44
N PRO A 145 38.42 -26.36 -18.78
CA PRO A 145 38.57 -25.95 -17.35
C PRO A 145 39.24 -24.53 -17.27
N PRO A 146 40.14 -24.12 -16.32
CA PRO A 146 40.45 -24.57 -14.97
C PRO A 146 40.36 -23.46 -13.90
N SER A 147 40.44 -23.91 -12.65
CA SER A 147 40.73 -23.14 -11.44
C SER A 147 41.91 -22.19 -11.62
N SER A 148 41.72 -20.90 -11.33
CA SER A 148 42.81 -19.96 -11.04
C SER A 148 42.31 -18.82 -10.16
N ILE A 149 42.65 -18.98 -8.89
CA ILE A 149 42.91 -17.99 -7.84
C ILE A 149 43.20 -16.59 -8.39
N LEU A 150 42.49 -15.58 -7.88
CA LEU A 150 43.08 -14.28 -7.50
C LEU A 150 42.13 -13.55 -6.54
N ASN A 151 42.44 -13.68 -5.25
CA ASN A 151 41.93 -12.82 -4.19
C ASN A 151 42.43 -11.39 -4.44
N ALA A 152 41.62 -10.55 -5.09
CA ALA A 152 41.82 -9.11 -5.09
C ALA A 152 41.16 -8.53 -3.83
N ARG A 153 41.93 -8.48 -2.74
CA ARG A 153 41.57 -7.78 -1.50
C ARG A 153 41.70 -6.28 -1.75
N MET A 154 40.65 -5.65 -2.26
CA MET A 154 40.53 -4.19 -2.31
C MET A 154 40.10 -3.68 -0.94
N THR A 155 41.07 -3.26 -0.14
CA THR A 155 40.83 -2.39 1.03
C THR A 155 40.51 -0.99 0.52
N LEU A 156 39.23 -0.67 0.43
CA LEU A 156 38.79 0.71 0.30
C LEU A 156 38.80 1.34 1.70
N ASP A 157 39.78 2.21 1.93
CA ASP A 157 39.77 3.19 3.01
C ASP A 157 38.53 4.08 2.83
N VAL A 158 37.47 3.80 3.59
CA VAL A 158 36.29 4.65 3.69
C VAL A 158 36.56 5.68 4.80
N PRO A 159 36.74 6.97 4.50
CA PRO A 159 36.85 7.98 5.53
C PRO A 159 35.51 8.09 6.27
N HIS A 160 35.51 7.71 7.55
CA HIS A 160 34.42 8.00 8.48
C HIS A 160 34.31 9.53 8.65
N ALA A 161 33.45 10.16 7.86
CA ALA A 161 32.97 11.50 8.13
C ALA A 161 32.03 11.42 9.34
N ILE A 162 32.58 11.69 10.52
CA ILE A 162 31.82 11.90 11.76
C ILE A 162 31.01 13.18 11.57
N CYS A 163 29.72 13.03 11.26
CA CYS A 163 28.79 14.14 11.22
C CYS A 163 28.32 14.39 12.67
N GLU A 164 28.96 15.34 13.35
CA GLU A 164 28.48 15.81 14.65
C GLU A 164 27.14 16.55 14.47
N PRO A 165 26.08 16.19 15.23
CA PRO A 165 24.84 16.94 15.22
C PRO A 165 25.08 18.30 15.91
N GLN A 166 25.06 19.38 15.13
CA GLN A 166 25.01 20.72 15.70
C GLN A 166 23.70 20.90 16.47
N ALA A 167 23.83 20.98 17.79
CA ALA A 167 22.77 21.37 18.70
C ALA A 167 22.31 22.79 18.32
N SER A 168 21.16 22.88 17.65
CA SER A 168 20.52 24.15 17.37
C SER A 168 20.06 24.77 18.69
N SER A 169 20.70 25.87 19.05
CA SER A 169 20.40 26.70 20.20
C SER A 169 18.94 27.20 20.13
N LEU A 170 18.17 26.89 21.16
CA LEU A 170 16.85 27.45 21.46
C LEU A 170 16.93 28.98 21.60
N SER A 171 16.51 29.69 20.54
CA SER A 171 16.22 31.12 20.60
C SER A 171 14.90 31.36 21.33
N LYS A 172 14.97 31.87 22.56
CA LYS A 172 13.83 32.37 23.33
C LYS A 172 13.38 33.71 22.75
N ASN A 173 12.34 33.70 21.91
CA ASN A 173 11.58 34.90 21.58
C ASN A 173 10.37 34.99 22.51
N SER A 174 10.52 35.78 23.57
CA SER A 174 9.42 36.35 24.35
C SER A 174 8.88 37.57 23.60
N GLY A 175 7.61 37.57 23.18
CA GLY A 175 7.03 38.70 22.48
C GLY A 175 5.53 38.60 22.22
N SER A 176 4.76 39.19 23.16
CA SER A 176 3.48 39.90 22.98
C SER A 176 2.27 39.20 22.33
N SER A 177 1.30 38.94 23.20
CA SER A 177 -0.15 39.13 23.08
C SER A 177 -0.71 39.54 21.69
N GLY A 178 -1.32 38.57 21.03
CA GLY A 178 -2.23 38.80 19.91
C GLY A 178 -3.23 37.65 19.84
N ALA A 179 -4.46 37.90 20.32
CA ALA A 179 -5.56 36.96 20.25
C ALA A 179 -5.91 36.67 18.77
N PHE A 180 -5.58 35.47 18.29
CA PHE A 180 -5.95 35.01 16.96
C PHE A 180 -6.63 33.64 17.08
N TRP A 181 -7.87 33.57 16.61
CA TRP A 181 -8.72 32.39 16.69
C TRP A 181 -8.19 31.30 15.74
N ALA A 182 -7.39 30.37 16.28
CA ALA A 182 -6.93 29.20 15.55
C ALA A 182 -7.95 28.05 15.70
N ARG A 183 -8.62 27.74 14.58
CA ARG A 183 -9.28 26.45 14.36
C ARG A 183 -8.28 25.31 14.59
N SER A 184 -8.76 24.27 15.24
CA SER A 184 -8.06 23.07 15.68
C SER A 184 -7.21 22.42 14.57
N GLY A 185 -5.93 22.76 14.52
CA GLY A 185 -4.89 22.02 13.80
C GLY A 185 -4.12 21.16 14.79
N PHE A 186 -4.31 19.85 14.73
CA PHE A 186 -3.47 18.89 15.43
C PHE A 186 -2.10 18.85 14.74
N THR A 187 -1.11 19.57 15.28
CA THR A 187 0.29 19.36 14.92
C THR A 187 0.84 18.19 15.73
N CYS A 188 1.30 17.14 15.05
CA CYS A 188 1.99 16.01 15.68
C CYS A 188 3.38 16.43 16.15
N PRO A 189 3.82 16.04 17.37
CA PRO A 189 5.21 16.21 17.79
C PRO A 189 6.11 15.23 17.03
N PRO A 190 7.31 15.64 16.60
CA PRO A 190 8.29 14.73 16.00
C PRO A 190 8.81 13.75 17.06
N GLY A 191 8.82 12.45 16.73
CA GLY A 191 9.53 11.43 17.53
C GLY A 191 8.68 10.41 18.30
N ARG A 192 7.42 10.14 17.93
CA ARG A 192 6.68 8.99 18.50
C ARG A 192 6.34 7.94 17.44
N ASN A 193 6.74 6.71 17.74
CA ASN A 193 6.38 5.48 17.03
C ASN A 193 4.88 5.21 17.19
N TRP A 194 4.18 4.96 16.08
CA TRP A 194 2.73 4.70 16.06
C TRP A 194 2.31 3.42 16.80
N ASN A 195 3.24 2.47 17.04
CA ASN A 195 2.91 1.18 17.65
C ASN A 195 2.59 1.22 19.17
N GLU A 196 2.74 2.37 19.82
CA GLU A 196 2.53 2.48 21.28
C GLU A 196 1.16 3.06 21.68
N VAL A 197 0.36 3.52 20.72
CA VAL A 197 -0.91 4.23 20.99
C VAL A 197 -2.12 3.28 21.19
N HIS A 198 -1.98 1.97 20.93
CA HIS A 198 -3.10 1.02 21.01
C HIS A 198 -3.14 0.10 22.24
N ARG A 199 -2.35 0.35 23.30
CA ARG A 199 -2.29 -0.57 24.47
C ARG A 199 -3.01 -0.14 25.74
N HIS A 200 -3.65 1.03 25.81
CA HIS A 200 -4.41 1.44 27.00
C HIS A 200 -5.83 1.86 26.67
N GLY A 201 -6.69 0.85 26.56
CA GLY A 201 -8.14 0.99 26.43
C GLY A 201 -8.90 0.01 27.31
N GLU A 202 -8.42 -0.26 28.54
CA GLU A 202 -9.19 -0.92 29.58
C GLU A 202 -9.74 0.12 30.55
N THR A 203 -10.98 0.55 30.33
CA THR A 203 -11.78 1.21 31.37
C THR A 203 -13.05 0.40 31.59
N ARG A 204 -12.99 -0.39 32.66
CA ARG A 204 -14.03 -0.66 33.66
C ARG A 204 -15.44 -0.20 33.29
N TYR A 205 -16.34 -1.16 33.04
CA TYR A 205 -17.73 -1.00 33.43
C TYR A 205 -18.00 -1.86 34.66
N GLY A 206 -18.31 -1.18 35.76
CA GLY A 206 -18.63 -1.74 37.04
C GLY A 206 -20.00 -2.41 37.04
N ALA A 207 -20.13 -3.36 37.96
CA ALA A 207 -21.36 -3.99 38.38
C ALA A 207 -22.32 -2.98 39.03
N VAL A 208 -23.62 -3.12 38.72
CA VAL A 208 -24.74 -3.07 39.67
C VAL A 208 -25.76 -4.10 39.20
#